data_AF-A0A920I3W2-F1
#
_entry.id   AF-A0A920I3W2-F1
#
_cell.length_a   1.000
_cell.length_b   1.000
_cell.length_c   1.000
_cell.angle_alpha   90.00
_cell.angle_beta   90.00
_cell.angle_gamma   90.00
#
_symmetry.space_group_name_H-M   'P 1'
#
loop_
_entity.id
_entity.type
_entity.pdbx_description
1 polymer ?
#
loop_
_entity_poly.entity_id
_entity_poly.type
_entity_poly.pdbx_seq_one_letter_code
_entity_poly.pdbx_strand_id
1 'polypeptide(L)'
;MRPLIVPGIIAAFSVVIIYLALQLKLSPPMIVGHSMQPRSFPIFLMVINLVLVGILAWDCMRNPPKPIKLEGMTTWISISLFAAFYVLTTYADFFIAIALVMFVLCTSWGEKRYHIAALVSITVPLTLFLLFDEVLKIRFPRGLITNWYYG
;
A
#
# COMPACT_ATOMS: atom_id res chain seq x y z
N MET A 1 3.87 25.59 15.08
CA MET A 1 3.02 25.48 13.87
C MET A 1 3.62 24.62 12.75
N ARG A 2 4.95 24.43 12.67
CA ARG A 2 5.58 23.52 11.69
C ARG A 2 5.21 22.02 11.78
N PRO A 3 4.89 21.40 12.95
CA PRO A 3 4.69 19.94 13.00
C PRO A 3 3.33 19.48 12.43
N LEU A 4 2.36 20.39 12.26
CA LEU A 4 1.04 20.06 11.71
C LEU A 4 0.96 20.18 10.18
N ILE A 5 2.02 20.64 9.53
CA ILE A 5 2.07 20.78 8.07
C ILE A 5 1.94 19.41 7.41
N VAL A 6 2.68 18.41 7.91
CA VAL A 6 2.65 17.05 7.35
C VAL A 6 1.28 16.38 7.53
N PRO A 7 0.69 16.32 8.74
CA PRO A 7 -0.68 15.86 8.92
C PRO A 7 -1.70 16.63 8.06
N GLY A 8 -1.56 17.95 7.94
CA GLY A 8 -2.44 18.78 7.12
C GLY A 8 -2.38 18.46 5.63
N ILE A 9 -1.19 18.25 5.08
CA ILE A 9 -1.01 17.84 3.67
C ILE A 9 -1.62 16.45 3.43
N ILE A 10 -1.38 15.49 4.33
CA ILE A 10 -1.93 14.14 4.19
C ILE A 10 -3.47 14.16 4.29
N ALA A 11 -4.03 14.97 5.19
CA ALA A 11 -5.48 15.16 5.30
C ALA A 11 -6.06 15.77 4.02
N ALA A 12 -5.46 16.85 3.50
CA ALA A 12 -5.91 17.50 2.27
C ALA A 12 -5.85 16.52 1.08
N PHE A 13 -4.77 15.78 0.93
CA PHE A 13 -4.64 14.74 -0.08
C PHE A 13 -5.74 13.68 0.04
N SER A 14 -6.01 13.21 1.27
CA SER A 14 -7.05 12.22 1.52
C SER A 14 -8.45 12.72 1.13
N VAL A 15 -8.76 13.99 1.43
CA VAL A 15 -10.04 14.62 1.03
C VAL A 15 -10.14 14.75 -0.49
N VAL A 16 -9.06 15.12 -1.18
CA VAL A 16 -9.02 15.19 -2.64
C VAL A 16 -9.27 13.81 -3.26
N ILE A 17 -8.65 12.76 -2.74
CA ILE A 17 -8.87 11.39 -3.23
C ILE A 17 -10.30 10.94 -2.97
N ILE A 18 -10.89 11.24 -1.81
CA ILE A 18 -12.31 10.96 -1.55
C ILE A 18 -13.17 11.68 -2.59
N TYR A 19 -12.93 12.98 -2.83
CA TYR A 19 -13.67 13.76 -3.81
C TYR A 19 -13.58 13.16 -5.22
N LEU A 20 -12.39 12.80 -5.68
CA LEU A 20 -12.18 12.13 -6.97
C LEU A 20 -12.87 10.75 -7.02
N ALA A 21 -12.79 9.98 -5.94
CA ALA A 21 -13.46 8.68 -5.85
C ALA A 21 -14.99 8.83 -5.94
N LEU A 22 -15.57 9.91 -5.41
CA LEU A 22 -17.00 10.19 -5.53
C LEU A 22 -17.44 10.41 -7.00
N GLN A 23 -16.52 10.79 -7.90
CA GLN A 23 -16.79 10.98 -9.33
C GLN A 23 -16.68 9.69 -10.15
N LEU A 24 -16.14 8.61 -9.58
CA LEU A 24 -16.04 7.33 -10.28
C LEU A 24 -17.44 6.77 -10.57
N LYS A 25 -17.66 6.40 -11.84
CA LYS A 25 -18.91 5.74 -12.27
C LYS A 25 -19.09 4.44 -11.51
N LEU A 26 -20.30 4.19 -11.00
CA LEU A 26 -20.64 2.91 -10.40
C LEU A 26 -20.52 1.83 -11.48
N SER A 27 -19.75 0.79 -11.18
CA SER A 27 -19.69 -0.38 -12.04
C SER A 27 -21.02 -1.14 -11.95
N PRO A 28 -21.54 -1.69 -13.07
CA PRO A 28 -22.79 -2.43 -13.06
C PRO A 28 -22.79 -3.52 -11.97
N PRO A 29 -23.91 -3.72 -11.25
CA PRO A 29 -23.98 -4.71 -10.17
C PRO A 29 -23.72 -6.14 -10.66
N MET A 30 -23.87 -6.39 -11.97
CA MET A 30 -23.53 -7.68 -12.60
C MET A 30 -22.02 -7.97 -12.69
N ILE A 31 -21.15 -6.95 -12.61
CA ILE A 31 -19.68 -7.11 -12.63
C ILE A 31 -19.12 -7.15 -11.20
N VAL A 32 -19.78 -6.47 -10.26
CA VAL A 32 -19.31 -6.32 -8.87
C VAL A 32 -19.95 -7.37 -7.94
N GLY A 33 -21.16 -7.86 -8.21
CA GLY A 33 -21.84 -8.81 -7.35
C GLY A 33 -21.90 -8.33 -5.89
N HIS A 34 -21.38 -9.15 -4.95
CA HIS A 34 -21.23 -8.82 -3.52
C HIS A 34 -19.88 -8.18 -3.14
N SER A 35 -19.04 -7.80 -4.12
CA SER A 35 -17.72 -7.20 -3.85
C SER A 35 -17.79 -5.70 -3.57
N MET A 36 -16.72 -5.14 -3.01
CA MET A 36 -16.62 -3.69 -2.84
C MET A 36 -16.60 -3.00 -4.20
N GLN A 37 -17.42 -1.96 -4.37
CA GLN A 37 -17.37 -1.14 -5.59
C GLN A 37 -16.00 -0.47 -5.71
N PRO A 38 -15.47 -0.26 -6.94
CA PRO A 38 -14.19 0.44 -7.15
C PRO A 38 -14.11 1.83 -6.50
N ARG A 39 -15.26 2.46 -6.28
CA ARG A 39 -15.40 3.73 -5.55
C ARG A 39 -15.27 3.58 -4.04
N SER A 40 -15.83 2.52 -3.46
CA SER A 40 -15.87 2.30 -2.01
C SER A 40 -14.48 2.05 -1.44
N PHE A 41 -13.60 1.43 -2.23
CA PHE A 41 -12.27 1.06 -1.77
C PHE A 41 -11.36 2.27 -1.47
N PRO A 42 -11.13 3.24 -2.40
CA PRO A 42 -10.37 4.45 -2.10
C PRO A 42 -10.96 5.24 -0.93
N ILE A 43 -12.28 5.33 -0.84
CA ILE A 43 -12.96 6.05 0.26
C ILE A 43 -12.66 5.38 1.59
N PHE A 44 -12.82 4.06 1.68
CA PHE A 44 -12.53 3.29 2.89
C PHE A 44 -11.09 3.49 3.37
N LEU A 45 -10.12 3.36 2.47
CA LEU A 45 -8.71 3.58 2.80
C LEU A 45 -8.44 5.02 3.26
N MET A 46 -9.01 6.02 2.58
CA MET A 46 -8.82 7.43 2.96
C MET A 46 -9.47 7.78 4.30
N VAL A 47 -10.61 7.15 4.64
CA VAL A 47 -11.24 7.31 5.95
C VAL A 47 -10.33 6.76 7.06
N ILE A 48 -9.78 5.55 6.89
CA ILE A 48 -8.79 5.00 7.83
C ILE A 48 -7.57 5.93 7.92
N ASN A 49 -7.07 6.41 6.78
CA ASN A 49 -5.94 7.32 6.75
C ASN A 49 -6.22 8.61 7.51
N LEU A 50 -7.42 9.20 7.37
CA LEU A 50 -7.83 10.39 8.13
C LEU A 50 -7.87 10.13 9.64
N VAL A 51 -8.33 8.96 10.08
CA VAL A 51 -8.28 8.56 11.49
C VAL A 51 -6.82 8.50 11.98
N LEU A 52 -5.94 7.84 11.23
CA LEU A 52 -4.51 7.75 11.56
C LEU A 52 -3.83 9.13 11.57
N VAL A 53 -4.19 10.01 10.63
CA VAL A 53 -3.70 11.39 10.59
C VAL A 53 -4.17 12.19 11.80
N GLY A 54 -5.39 11.96 12.28
CA GLY A 54 -5.88 12.55 13.53
C GLY A 54 -5.03 12.11 14.73
N ILE A 55 -4.71 10.82 14.82
CA ILE A 55 -3.82 10.27 15.84
C ILE A 55 -2.40 10.86 15.72
N LEU A 56 -1.86 10.96 14.50
CA LEU A 56 -0.54 11.54 14.22
C LEU A 56 -0.48 13.02 14.60
N ALA A 57 -1.52 13.79 14.27
CA ALA A 57 -1.62 15.20 14.63
C ALA A 57 -1.65 15.36 16.16
N TRP A 58 -2.41 14.52 16.85
CA TRP A 58 -2.44 14.48 18.32
C TRP A 58 -1.07 14.18 18.91
N ASP A 59 -0.36 13.18 18.39
CA ASP A 59 0.98 12.82 18.87
C ASP A 59 1.99 13.93 18.58
N CYS A 60 1.98 14.53 17.38
CA CYS A 60 2.82 15.67 17.02
C CYS A 60 2.61 16.91 17.90
N MET A 61 1.38 17.11 18.41
CA MET A 61 1.07 18.20 19.35
C MET A 61 1.60 17.94 20.75
N ARG A 62 1.59 16.68 21.21
CA ARG A 62 2.12 16.30 22.54
C ARG A 62 3.64 16.14 22.53
N ASN A 63 4.19 15.59 21.46
CA ASN A 63 5.59 15.22 21.30
C ASN A 63 6.12 15.81 19.98
N PRO A 64 6.65 17.05 19.99
CA PRO A 64 7.15 17.65 18.75
C PRO A 64 8.32 16.83 18.19
N PRO A 65 8.28 16.45 16.90
CA PRO A 65 9.32 15.61 16.31
C PRO A 65 10.67 16.35 16.26
N LYS A 66 11.73 15.61 16.56
CA LYS A 66 13.12 16.10 16.44
C LYS A 66 13.46 16.27 14.95
N PRO A 67 14.35 17.22 14.60
CA PRO A 67 14.78 17.40 13.21
C PRO A 67 15.41 16.11 12.67
N ILE A 68 14.91 15.65 11.54
CA ILE A 68 15.31 14.40 10.89
C ILE A 68 16.57 14.68 10.05
N LYS A 69 17.59 13.83 10.20
CA LYS A 69 18.75 13.80 9.28
C LYS A 69 18.35 13.00 8.04
N LEU A 70 18.72 13.49 6.86
CA LEU A 70 18.49 12.77 5.61
C LEU A 70 19.10 11.37 5.69
N GLU A 71 18.29 10.38 5.36
CA GLU A 71 18.68 8.98 5.27
C GLU A 71 19.68 8.80 4.09
N GLY A 72 20.57 7.82 4.22
CA GLY A 72 21.68 7.60 3.31
C GLY A 72 21.32 6.84 2.03
N MET A 73 22.24 5.98 1.58
CA MET A 73 22.11 5.22 0.33
C MET A 73 20.88 4.28 0.28
N THR A 74 20.34 3.90 1.44
CA THR A 74 19.15 3.06 1.60
C THR A 74 17.90 3.68 0.96
N THR A 75 17.72 5.00 1.03
CA THR A 75 16.57 5.69 0.44
C THR A 75 16.57 5.60 -1.08
N TRP A 76 17.74 5.73 -1.71
CA TRP A 76 17.88 5.59 -3.16
C TRP A 76 17.60 4.17 -3.63
N ILE A 77 18.00 3.17 -2.85
CA ILE A 77 17.65 1.77 -3.11
C ILE A 77 16.13 1.59 -3.05
N SER A 78 15.45 2.12 -2.04
CA SER A 78 13.98 2.08 -1.95
C SER A 78 13.30 2.77 -3.13
N ILE A 79 13.80 3.92 -3.59
CA ILE A 79 13.29 4.60 -4.80
C ILE A 79 13.47 3.72 -6.04
N SER A 80 14.64 3.11 -6.22
CA SER A 80 14.91 2.22 -7.36
C SER A 80 14.02 0.98 -7.35
N LEU A 81 13.68 0.47 -6.16
CA LEU A 81 12.79 -0.67 -5.99
C LEU A 81 11.35 -0.37 -6.43
N PHE A 82 10.88 0.88 -6.32
CA PHE A 82 9.58 1.27 -6.89
C PHE A 82 9.57 1.16 -8.42
N ALA A 83 10.66 1.58 -9.08
CA ALA A 83 10.79 1.42 -10.52
C ALA A 83 10.89 -0.07 -10.92
N ALA A 84 11.66 -0.85 -10.16
CA ALA A 84 11.74 -2.30 -10.36
C ALA A 84 10.38 -2.98 -10.18
N PHE A 85 9.61 -2.58 -9.17
CA PHE A 85 8.27 -3.10 -8.91
C PHE A 85 7.33 -2.90 -10.11
N TYR A 86 7.36 -1.72 -10.73
CA TYR A 86 6.56 -1.43 -11.92
C TYR A 86 6.91 -2.36 -13.10
N VAL A 87 8.20 -2.55 -13.36
CA VAL A 87 8.69 -3.45 -14.42
C VAL A 87 8.29 -4.89 -14.12
N LEU A 88 8.55 -5.39 -12.91
CA LEU A 88 8.24 -6.76 -12.53
C LEU A 88 6.73 -7.05 -12.56
N THR A 89 5.90 -6.09 -12.12
CA THR A 89 4.44 -6.25 -12.16
C THR A 89 3.91 -6.28 -13.59
N THR A 90 4.56 -5.56 -14.51
CA THR A 90 4.16 -5.51 -15.91
C THR A 90 4.52 -6.80 -16.68
N TYR A 91 5.67 -7.40 -16.39
CA TYR A 91 6.19 -8.55 -17.16
C TYR A 91 6.04 -9.91 -16.46
N ALA A 92 5.91 -9.98 -15.14
CA ALA A 92 5.86 -11.24 -14.40
C ALA A 92 4.50 -11.46 -13.72
N ASP A 93 4.36 -10.97 -12.49
CA ASP A 93 3.14 -11.07 -11.69
C ASP A 93 3.25 -10.08 -10.53
N PHE A 94 2.12 -9.49 -10.14
CA PHE A 94 2.03 -8.60 -8.98
C PHE A 94 2.54 -9.26 -7.69
N PHE A 95 2.24 -10.55 -7.47
CA PHE A 95 2.63 -11.27 -6.25
C PHE A 95 4.12 -11.59 -6.20
N ILE A 96 4.70 -11.95 -7.35
CA ILE A 96 6.14 -12.20 -7.45
C ILE A 96 6.89 -10.87 -7.27
N ALA A 97 6.40 -9.79 -7.90
CA ALA A 97 6.97 -8.47 -7.80
C ALA A 97 6.98 -7.96 -6.35
N ILE A 98 5.85 -8.06 -5.64
CA ILE A 98 5.74 -7.53 -4.27
C ILE A 98 6.57 -8.35 -3.29
N ALA A 99 6.60 -9.69 -3.41
CA ALA A 99 7.42 -10.55 -2.55
C ALA A 99 8.92 -10.25 -2.73
N LEU A 100 9.38 -10.17 -3.98
CA LEU A 100 10.79 -9.91 -4.30
C LEU A 100 11.20 -8.51 -3.82
N VAL A 101 10.41 -7.49 -4.13
CA VAL A 101 10.69 -6.11 -3.71
C VAL A 101 10.71 -6.01 -2.19
N MET A 102 9.74 -6.63 -1.50
CA MET A 102 9.68 -6.58 -0.04
C MET A 102 10.86 -7.31 0.61
N PHE A 103 11.31 -8.44 0.05
CA PHE A 103 12.53 -9.11 0.50
C PHE A 103 13.76 -8.20 0.36
N VAL A 104 13.97 -7.60 -0.81
CA VAL A 104 15.12 -6.71 -1.05
C VAL A 104 15.04 -5.49 -0.12
N LEU A 105 13.85 -4.95 0.11
CA LEU A 105 13.65 -3.79 0.99
C LEU A 105 13.95 -4.12 2.46
N CYS A 106 13.53 -5.29 2.96
CA CYS A 106 13.92 -5.76 4.29
C CYS A 106 15.43 -5.91 4.43
N THR A 107 16.10 -6.49 3.44
CA THR A 107 17.56 -6.66 3.48
C THR A 107 18.32 -5.35 3.34
N SER A 108 17.83 -4.40 2.53
CA SER A 108 18.48 -3.10 2.33
C SER A 108 18.39 -2.21 3.56
N TRP A 109 17.37 -2.41 4.42
CA TRP A 109 17.20 -1.72 5.69
C TRP A 109 17.95 -2.39 6.86
N GLY A 110 18.78 -3.40 6.58
CA GLY A 110 19.72 -3.97 7.56
C GLY A 110 19.22 -5.22 8.29
N GLU A 111 18.12 -5.83 7.86
CA GLU A 111 17.68 -7.12 8.41
C GLU A 111 18.69 -8.22 8.03
N LYS A 112 19.46 -8.71 9.02
CA LYS A 112 20.47 -9.76 8.82
C LYS A 112 19.88 -11.17 8.79
N ARG A 113 18.65 -11.36 9.25
CA ARG A 113 17.99 -12.67 9.31
C ARG A 113 17.21 -12.93 8.03
N TYR A 114 17.92 -13.37 6.99
CA TYR A 114 17.34 -13.65 5.67
C TYR A 114 16.13 -14.59 5.72
N HIS A 115 16.10 -15.56 6.64
CA HIS A 115 14.97 -16.47 6.81
C HIS A 115 13.68 -15.75 7.27
N ILE A 116 13.81 -14.78 8.18
CA ILE A 116 12.65 -14.00 8.66
C ILE A 116 12.21 -13.04 7.57
N ALA A 117 13.16 -12.38 6.90
CA ALA A 117 12.85 -11.53 5.76
C ALA A 117 12.11 -12.30 4.65
N ALA A 118 12.54 -13.52 4.34
CA ALA A 118 11.88 -14.39 3.38
C ALA A 118 10.47 -14.80 3.82
N LEU A 119 10.29 -15.19 5.08
CA LEU A 119 9.00 -15.55 5.62
C LEU A 119 8.02 -14.36 5.55
N VAL A 120 8.46 -13.19 6.00
CA VAL A 120 7.66 -11.95 5.91
C VAL A 120 7.34 -11.62 4.45
N SER A 121 8.32 -11.74 3.54
CA SER A 121 8.18 -11.51 2.10
C SER A 121 7.09 -12.34 1.43
N ILE A 122 6.77 -13.50 1.97
CA ILE A 122 5.77 -14.42 1.42
C ILE A 122 4.45 -14.31 2.20
N THR A 123 4.51 -14.33 3.53
CA THR A 123 3.33 -14.37 4.39
C THR A 123 2.50 -13.10 4.30
N VAL A 124 3.12 -11.92 4.26
CA VAL A 124 2.35 -10.66 4.20
C VAL A 124 1.62 -10.51 2.87
N PRO A 125 2.26 -10.66 1.69
CA PRO A 125 1.54 -10.61 0.42
C PRO A 125 0.43 -11.66 0.31
N LEU A 126 0.65 -12.87 0.85
CA LEU A 126 -0.36 -13.93 0.84
C LEU A 126 -1.54 -13.62 1.77
N THR A 127 -1.27 -13.05 2.94
CA THR A 127 -2.34 -12.64 3.88
C THR A 127 -3.14 -11.48 3.30
N LEU A 128 -2.46 -10.51 2.68
CA LEU A 128 -3.12 -9.43 1.95
C LEU A 128 -3.97 -9.98 0.81
N PHE A 129 -3.43 -10.93 0.03
CA PHE A 129 -4.19 -11.59 -1.03
C PHE A 129 -5.49 -12.20 -0.52
N LEU A 130 -5.42 -13.03 0.52
CA LEU A 130 -6.59 -13.65 1.12
C LEU A 130 -7.58 -12.62 1.66
N LEU A 131 -7.09 -11.58 2.33
CA LEU A 131 -7.96 -10.51 2.83
C LEU A 131 -8.67 -9.77 1.69
N PHE A 132 -7.96 -9.48 0.60
CA PHE A 132 -8.52 -8.76 -0.53
C PHE A 132 -9.44 -9.62 -1.40
N ASP A 133 -9.09 -10.88 -1.65
CA ASP A 133 -9.86 -11.80 -2.51
C ASP A 133 -11.07 -12.40 -1.75
N GLU A 134 -10.90 -12.85 -0.50
CA GLU A 134 -11.98 -13.48 0.28
C GLU A 134 -12.86 -12.47 1.01
N VAL A 135 -12.26 -11.50 1.71
CA VAL A 135 -13.02 -10.57 2.56
C VAL A 135 -13.56 -9.40 1.75
N LEU A 136 -12.71 -8.79 0.90
CA LEU A 136 -13.08 -7.60 0.12
C LEU A 136 -13.57 -7.92 -1.30
N LYS A 137 -13.37 -9.17 -1.76
CA LYS A 137 -13.76 -9.67 -3.09
C LYS A 137 -13.22 -8.83 -4.25
N ILE A 138 -12.02 -8.27 -4.08
CA ILE A 138 -11.31 -7.49 -5.10
C ILE A 138 -10.43 -8.45 -5.91
N ARG A 139 -10.69 -8.54 -7.21
CA ARG A 139 -9.88 -9.34 -8.13
C ARG A 139 -8.55 -8.63 -8.43
N PHE A 140 -7.45 -9.35 -8.28
CA PHE A 140 -6.13 -8.86 -8.64
C PHE A 140 -5.86 -8.99 -10.15
N PRO A 141 -4.95 -8.17 -10.71
CA PRO A 141 -4.53 -8.29 -12.09
C PRO A 141 -3.94 -9.68 -12.34
N ARG A 142 -4.30 -10.26 -13.49
CA ARG A 142 -3.85 -11.60 -13.88
C ARG A 142 -2.36 -11.59 -14.22
N GLY A 143 -1.59 -12.43 -13.54
CA GLY A 143 -0.22 -12.78 -13.87
C GLY A 143 -0.02 -14.30 -13.87
N LEU A 144 1.24 -14.75 -13.85
CA LEU A 144 1.59 -16.18 -13.88
C LEU A 144 0.91 -17.00 -12.77
N ILE A 145 0.87 -16.49 -11.53
CA ILE A 145 0.30 -17.18 -10.37
C ILE A 145 -1.22 -17.04 -10.35
N THR A 146 -1.72 -15.84 -10.64
CA THR A 146 -3.16 -15.57 -10.63
C THR A 146 -3.89 -16.21 -11.80
N ASN A 147 -3.23 -16.47 -12.94
CA ASN A 147 -3.79 -17.27 -14.03
C ASN A 147 -4.01 -18.73 -13.62
N TRP A 148 -3.19 -19.27 -12.72
CA TRP A 148 -3.37 -20.63 -12.22
C TRP A 148 -4.47 -20.70 -11.14
N TYR A 149 -4.59 -19.67 -10.31
CA TYR A 149 -5.61 -19.59 -9.25
C TYR A 149 -7.02 -19.21 -9.76
N TYR A 150 -7.11 -18.32 -10.76
CA TYR A 150 -8.37 -17.92 -11.38
C TYR A 150 -8.76 -18.78 -12.60
N GLY A 151 -7.98 -19.83 -12.89
CA GLY A 151 -8.20 -20.78 -13.98
C GLY A 151 -9.55 -21.48 -13.88
#